data_AF-A0AAD7A1P6-F1
#
_entry.id   AF-A0AAD7A1P6-F1
#
_cell.length_a   1.000
_cell.length_b   1.000
_cell.length_c   1.000
_cell.angle_alpha   90.00
_cell.angle_beta   90.00
_cell.angle_gamma   90.00
#
_symmetry.space_group_name_H-M   'P 1'
#
loop_
_entity.id
_entity.type
_entity.pdbx_description
1 polymer ?
#
loop_
_entity_poly.entity_id
_entity_poly.type
_entity_poly.pdbx_seq_one_letter_code
_entity_poly.pdbx_strand_id
1 'polypeptide(L)'
;MPTAEELAAYEAKLAAAMLASSPERPTVSHKRKRPGTNPDNSEDEEDDDELPASSIFPSSDAPTGESSDPNGNMVAFAKQYATHKRLKPSQVGEVEAFAADPLAMRQVKLFTLVLGVNSKLDGIVSAQPAFKVSPALEKNLRQLAHGVTISSKLSSYKGELAKKHLLNIVRKSRFDLPPGIENIPSDWGLVKSRAEYHLTQARATFKKFLKASMPRGDPKSHTNIFALGQRFVKDTETVLTVELCARIALMRQQYKLFPGDDFWDKLDQRLAWIRKTAGYDENKISKAFKLALADDRADHGITSDYTLPEDAVIDAWQASVDTSIDTDGPDA
;
A
#
# COMPACT_ATOMS: atom_id res chain seq x y z
N MET A 1 4.98 -38.77 -7.32
CA MET A 1 4.63 -37.69 -8.27
C MET A 1 3.35 -38.13 -8.94
N PRO A 2 2.35 -37.25 -9.07
CA PRO A 2 1.12 -37.59 -9.77
C PRO A 2 1.43 -38.00 -11.21
N THR A 3 0.63 -38.90 -11.76
CA THR A 3 0.75 -39.23 -13.19
C THR A 3 0.29 -38.04 -14.03
N ALA A 4 0.75 -37.95 -15.28
CA ALA A 4 0.26 -36.95 -16.22
C ALA A 4 -1.26 -37.05 -16.42
N GLU A 5 -1.81 -38.27 -16.30
CA GLU A 5 -3.24 -38.56 -16.37
C GLU A 5 -4.02 -37.98 -15.19
N GLU A 6 -3.52 -38.12 -13.96
CA GLU A 6 -4.16 -37.53 -12.77
C GLU A 6 -4.22 -36.00 -12.85
N LEU A 7 -3.13 -35.38 -13.34
CA LEU A 7 -3.07 -33.93 -13.53
C LEU A 7 -4.07 -33.47 -14.60
N ALA A 8 -4.15 -34.17 -15.73
CA ALA A 8 -5.06 -33.87 -16.82
C ALA A 8 -6.53 -34.08 -16.42
N ALA A 9 -6.83 -35.13 -15.66
CA ALA A 9 -8.17 -35.38 -15.15
C ALA A 9 -8.63 -34.27 -14.20
N TYR A 10 -7.74 -33.80 -13.32
CA TYR A 10 -8.06 -32.68 -12.44
C TYR A 10 -8.24 -31.37 -13.21
N GLU A 11 -7.42 -31.12 -14.22
CA GLU A 11 -7.58 -29.97 -15.13
C GLU A 11 -8.90 -29.99 -15.88
N ALA A 12 -9.28 -31.14 -16.42
CA ALA A 12 -10.58 -31.31 -17.07
C ALA A 12 -11.73 -31.04 -16.11
N LYS A 13 -11.64 -31.51 -14.86
CA LYS A 13 -12.64 -31.27 -13.82
C LYS A 13 -12.76 -29.78 -13.46
N LEU A 14 -11.64 -29.07 -13.29
CA LEU A 14 -11.63 -27.62 -13.07
C LEU A 14 -12.22 -26.85 -14.26
N ALA A 15 -11.83 -27.20 -15.48
CA ALA A 15 -12.34 -26.57 -16.69
C ALA A 15 -13.86 -26.76 -16.85
N ALA A 16 -14.36 -27.97 -16.60
CA ALA A 16 -15.78 -28.27 -16.61
C ALA A 16 -16.55 -27.44 -15.57
N ALA A 17 -16.03 -27.30 -14.35
CA ALA A 17 -16.66 -26.48 -13.32
C ALA A 17 -16.70 -24.99 -13.68
N MET A 18 -15.67 -24.47 -14.36
CA MET A 18 -15.65 -23.08 -14.83
C MET A 18 -16.66 -22.83 -15.97
N LEU A 19 -16.85 -23.81 -16.86
CA LEU A 19 -17.74 -23.70 -18.02
C LEU A 19 -19.20 -24.08 -17.74
N ALA A 20 -19.47 -24.80 -16.65
CA ALA A 20 -20.83 -25.13 -16.25
C ALA A 20 -21.66 -23.86 -16.04
N SER A 21 -22.78 -23.74 -16.78
CA SER A 21 -23.74 -22.65 -16.60
C SER A 21 -24.13 -22.55 -15.13
N SER A 22 -24.05 -21.34 -14.56
CA SER A 22 -24.57 -21.15 -13.20
C SER A 22 -26.06 -21.50 -13.23
N PRO A 23 -26.58 -22.32 -12.31
CA PRO A 23 -28.02 -22.40 -12.12
C PRO A 23 -28.53 -20.97 -11.92
N GLU A 24 -29.54 -20.56 -12.68
CA GLU A 24 -30.13 -19.24 -12.58
C GLU A 24 -30.45 -18.98 -11.11
N ARG A 25 -29.77 -17.99 -10.52
CA ARG A 25 -30.08 -17.60 -9.14
C ARG A 25 -31.55 -17.19 -9.15
N PRO A 26 -32.42 -17.78 -8.31
CA PRO A 26 -33.80 -17.36 -8.24
C PRO A 26 -33.79 -15.85 -7.99
N THR A 27 -34.37 -15.10 -8.93
CA THR A 27 -34.42 -13.65 -8.86
C THR A 27 -35.30 -13.26 -7.68
N VAL A 28 -34.69 -13.13 -6.50
CA VAL A 28 -35.37 -12.56 -5.34
C VAL A 28 -35.50 -11.07 -5.64
N SER A 29 -36.68 -10.68 -6.14
CA SER A 29 -37.03 -9.31 -6.45
C SER A 29 -37.17 -8.51 -5.14
N HIS A 30 -36.05 -8.13 -4.53
CA HIS A 30 -36.06 -7.17 -3.44
C HIS A 30 -36.35 -5.78 -4.01
N LYS A 31 -37.62 -5.39 -3.96
CA LYS A 31 -38.09 -4.00 -4.13
C LYS A 31 -37.40 -3.12 -3.07
N ARG A 32 -36.21 -2.61 -3.40
CA ARG A 32 -35.46 -1.68 -2.55
C ARG A 32 -36.16 -0.32 -2.61
N LYS A 33 -36.92 0.00 -1.57
CA LYS A 33 -37.57 1.30 -1.35
C LYS A 33 -36.44 2.32 -1.09
N ARG A 34 -36.20 3.25 -2.03
CA ARG A 34 -35.25 4.35 -1.87
C ARG A 34 -35.73 5.26 -0.72
N PRO A 35 -34.91 5.57 0.30
CA PRO A 35 -35.16 6.66 1.22
C PRO A 35 -34.91 8.00 0.49
N GLY A 36 -35.76 8.97 0.78
CA GLY A 36 -35.85 10.25 0.08
C GLY A 36 -34.62 11.14 0.24
N THR A 37 -34.39 11.90 -0.83
CA THR A 37 -33.47 13.03 -0.92
C THR A 37 -33.98 14.16 -0.03
N ASN A 38 -33.15 14.60 0.92
CA ASN A 38 -33.30 15.90 1.57
C ASN A 38 -32.26 16.84 0.94
N PRO A 39 -32.66 17.96 0.33
CA PRO A 39 -31.77 19.06 0.01
C PRO A 39 -31.95 20.14 1.07
N ASP A 40 -31.00 20.29 1.98
CA ASP A 40 -30.84 21.58 2.63
C ASP A 40 -29.53 21.67 3.38
N ASN A 41 -28.86 22.81 3.18
CA ASN A 41 -28.30 23.65 4.22
C ASN A 41 -26.80 23.99 4.09
N SER A 42 -26.57 25.31 4.20
CA SER A 42 -25.35 26.06 4.57
C SER A 42 -24.14 25.87 3.64
N GLU A 43 -23.80 26.79 2.73
CA GLU A 43 -23.38 28.20 2.98
C GLU A 43 -22.53 28.31 4.24
N ASP A 44 -21.20 28.35 4.10
CA ASP A 44 -20.32 29.06 5.05
C ASP A 44 -18.90 29.27 4.49
N GLU A 45 -18.66 30.55 4.22
CA GLU A 45 -17.45 31.35 4.49
C GLU A 45 -16.15 31.07 3.69
N GLU A 46 -16.05 31.81 2.58
CA GLU A 46 -14.79 32.28 2.00
C GLU A 46 -14.18 33.34 2.95
N ASP A 47 -13.10 32.98 3.64
CA ASP A 47 -12.25 33.93 4.37
C ASP A 47 -11.31 34.61 3.36
N ASP A 48 -11.78 35.73 2.80
CA ASP A 48 -10.96 36.69 2.06
C ASP A 48 -10.06 37.47 3.04
N ASP A 49 -8.77 37.13 3.06
CA ASP A 49 -7.72 37.94 3.69
C ASP A 49 -7.58 39.27 2.92
N GLU A 50 -8.41 40.26 3.28
CA GLU A 50 -8.31 41.64 2.84
C GLU A 50 -6.95 42.24 3.23
N LEU A 51 -6.11 42.49 2.22
CA LEU A 51 -4.95 43.35 2.34
C LEU A 51 -5.42 44.81 2.61
N PRO A 52 -4.86 45.52 3.58
CA PRO A 52 -5.29 46.88 3.89
C PRO A 52 -4.94 47.85 2.75
N ALA A 53 -5.96 48.28 2.00
CA ALA A 53 -5.90 49.40 1.08
C ALA A 53 -5.71 50.70 1.87
N SER A 54 -4.47 51.17 1.96
CA SER A 54 -4.13 52.50 2.48
C SER A 54 -3.86 53.44 1.30
N SER A 55 -4.93 54.04 0.78
CA SER A 55 -4.87 55.17 -0.15
C SER A 55 -5.49 56.40 0.49
N ILE A 56 -4.68 57.18 1.18
CA ILE A 56 -4.95 58.59 1.48
C ILE A 56 -3.71 59.37 1.03
N PHE A 57 -3.76 59.91 -0.19
CA PHE A 57 -2.82 60.91 -0.67
C PHE A 57 -3.30 62.29 -0.21
N PRO A 58 -2.59 62.98 0.69
CA PRO A 58 -2.71 64.42 0.79
C PRO A 58 -1.89 65.06 -0.34
N SER A 59 -2.57 65.79 -1.23
CA SER A 59 -1.94 66.83 -2.05
C SER A 59 -1.30 67.84 -1.11
N SER A 60 0.02 67.95 -1.16
CA SER A 60 0.78 69.01 -0.49
C SER A 60 1.79 69.58 -1.45
N ASP A 61 1.79 70.89 -1.51
CA ASP A 61 2.59 71.75 -2.36
C ASP A 61 4.09 71.44 -2.29
N ALA A 62 4.73 71.56 -3.45
CA ALA A 62 6.13 71.29 -3.68
C ALA A 62 7.06 72.30 -2.98
N PRO A 63 7.99 71.85 -2.11
CA PRO A 63 9.23 72.53 -1.86
C PRO A 63 10.32 71.97 -2.77
N THR A 64 11.05 72.90 -3.35
CA THR A 64 12.26 72.72 -4.15
C THR A 64 13.34 71.90 -3.43
N GLY A 65 13.69 70.75 -4.03
CA GLY A 65 15.08 70.36 -4.26
C GLY A 65 15.96 69.96 -3.07
N GLU A 66 15.58 68.91 -2.33
CA GLU A 66 16.57 68.06 -1.66
C GLU A 66 16.52 66.66 -2.30
N SER A 67 17.67 66.19 -2.77
CA SER A 67 17.83 64.88 -3.39
C SER A 67 17.58 63.78 -2.36
N SER A 68 16.31 63.43 -2.18
CA SER A 68 15.86 62.29 -1.39
C SER A 68 16.56 61.03 -1.90
N ASP A 69 17.45 60.49 -1.07
CA ASP A 69 18.18 59.27 -1.38
C ASP A 69 17.17 58.11 -1.45
N PRO A 70 16.89 57.53 -2.64
CA PRO A 70 15.79 56.58 -2.83
C PRO A 70 15.91 55.32 -1.95
N ASN A 71 17.08 55.07 -1.36
CA ASN A 71 17.31 53.96 -0.43
C ASN A 71 16.78 54.22 1.00
N GLY A 72 16.59 55.47 1.44
CA GLY A 72 16.19 55.78 2.82
C GLY A 72 14.84 55.17 3.20
N ASN A 73 13.86 55.24 2.30
CA ASN A 73 12.53 54.65 2.50
C ASN A 73 12.56 53.13 2.61
N MET A 74 13.45 52.47 1.85
CA MET A 74 13.56 51.01 1.83
C MET A 74 14.17 50.48 3.13
N VAL A 75 15.15 51.18 3.71
CA VAL A 75 15.75 50.81 5.01
C VAL A 75 14.74 50.96 6.15
N ALA A 76 13.98 52.06 6.19
CA ALA A 76 12.95 52.28 7.19
C ALA A 76 11.84 51.21 7.12
N PHE A 77 11.38 50.90 5.90
CA PHE A 77 10.43 49.81 5.66
C PHE A 77 11.00 48.45 6.11
N ALA A 78 12.23 48.12 5.71
CA ALA A 78 12.87 46.85 6.06
C ALA A 78 13.01 46.68 7.59
N LYS A 79 13.36 47.75 8.32
CA LYS A 79 13.39 47.76 9.79
C LYS A 79 12.02 47.51 10.41
N GLN A 80 10.99 48.24 9.97
CA GLN A 80 9.63 48.07 10.48
C GLN A 80 9.14 46.64 10.22
N TYR A 81 9.37 46.13 9.01
CA TYR A 81 8.99 44.77 8.63
C TYR A 81 9.75 43.71 9.45
N ALA A 82 11.06 43.87 9.65
CA ALA A 82 11.87 42.99 10.49
C ALA A 82 11.41 42.96 11.96
N THR A 83 11.07 44.14 12.49
CA THR A 83 10.53 44.28 13.85
C THR A 83 9.16 43.62 13.97
N HIS A 84 8.29 43.82 12.98
CA HIS A 84 6.98 43.18 12.89
C HIS A 84 7.09 41.65 12.82
N LYS A 85 8.08 41.12 12.10
CA LYS A 85 8.41 39.68 12.05
C LYS A 85 9.18 39.17 13.27
N ARG A 86 9.41 40.01 14.28
CA ARG A 86 10.06 39.67 15.56
C ARG A 86 11.47 39.09 15.39
N LEU A 87 12.26 39.61 14.45
CA LEU A 87 13.67 39.24 14.30
C LEU A 87 14.50 39.69 15.51
N LYS A 88 15.60 38.98 15.80
CA LYS A 88 16.54 39.36 16.87
C LYS A 88 17.21 40.71 16.54
N PRO A 89 17.61 41.52 17.53
CA PRO A 89 18.27 42.81 17.27
C PRO A 89 19.48 42.73 16.32
N SER A 90 20.28 41.66 16.42
CA SER A 90 21.40 41.42 15.51
C SER A 90 20.96 41.21 14.05
N GLN A 91 19.82 40.54 13.84
CA GLN A 91 19.26 40.28 12.51
C GLN A 91 18.59 41.52 11.92
N VAL A 92 18.00 42.38 12.75
CA VAL A 92 17.44 43.67 12.29
C VAL A 92 18.54 44.54 11.70
N GLY A 93 19.71 44.63 12.35
CA GLY A 93 20.86 45.36 11.82
C GLY A 93 21.38 44.78 10.49
N GLU A 94 21.38 43.45 10.33
CA GLU A 94 21.74 42.81 9.07
C GLU A 94 20.74 43.12 7.93
N VAL A 95 19.45 43.16 8.24
CA VAL A 95 18.40 43.50 7.27
C VAL A 95 18.48 44.98 6.84
N GLU A 96 18.71 45.89 7.80
CA GLU A 96 18.94 47.30 7.51
C GLU A 96 20.18 47.50 6.62
N ALA A 97 21.29 46.86 6.98
CA ALA A 97 22.52 46.91 6.20
C ALA A 97 22.32 46.36 4.78
N PHE A 98 21.59 45.24 4.64
CA PHE A 98 21.24 44.68 3.33
C PHE A 98 20.35 45.62 2.51
N ALA A 99 19.34 46.27 3.12
CA ALA A 99 18.46 47.21 2.44
C ALA A 99 19.19 48.48 1.97
N ALA A 100 20.23 48.90 2.71
CA ALA A 100 21.07 50.04 2.36
C ALA A 100 22.04 49.76 1.18
N ASP A 101 22.34 48.49 0.89
CA ASP A 101 23.29 48.12 -0.15
C ASP A 101 22.78 48.38 -1.58
N PRO A 102 23.68 48.67 -2.53
CA PRO A 102 23.37 48.67 -3.97
C PRO A 102 22.81 47.32 -4.42
N LEU A 103 21.94 47.33 -5.44
CA LEU A 103 21.27 46.12 -5.93
C LEU A 103 22.24 44.99 -6.28
N ALA A 104 23.35 45.30 -6.95
CA ALA A 104 24.37 44.30 -7.29
C ALA A 104 24.99 43.64 -6.05
N MET A 105 25.25 44.43 -5.00
CA MET A 105 25.78 43.92 -3.74
C MET A 105 24.75 43.05 -2.99
N ARG A 106 23.47 43.44 -3.00
CA ARG A 106 22.36 42.62 -2.48
C ARG A 106 22.28 41.27 -3.19
N GLN A 107 22.38 41.25 -4.52
CA GLN A 107 22.37 40.00 -5.30
C GLN A 107 23.54 39.09 -4.93
N VAL A 108 24.75 39.63 -4.77
CA VAL A 108 25.92 38.86 -4.32
C VAL A 108 25.72 38.31 -2.92
N LYS A 109 25.20 39.11 -1.98
CA LYS A 109 24.89 38.67 -0.62
C LYS A 109 23.85 37.54 -0.61
N LEU A 110 22.77 37.66 -1.38
CA LEU A 110 21.76 36.61 -1.51
C LEU A 110 22.35 35.31 -2.07
N PHE A 111 23.11 35.39 -3.16
CA PHE A 111 23.75 34.21 -3.75
C PHE A 111 24.71 33.53 -2.77
N THR A 112 25.51 34.32 -2.05
CA THR A 112 26.43 33.81 -1.01
C THR A 112 25.67 33.14 0.14
N LEU A 113 24.55 33.72 0.60
CA LEU A 113 23.71 33.11 1.62
C LEU A 113 23.08 31.79 1.14
N VAL A 114 22.62 31.72 -0.11
CA VAL A 114 22.11 30.48 -0.72
C VAL A 114 23.19 29.40 -0.73
N LEU A 115 24.43 29.73 -1.14
CA LEU A 115 25.56 28.79 -1.08
C LEU A 115 25.88 28.34 0.35
N GLY A 116 25.80 29.26 1.32
CA GLY A 116 25.99 28.95 2.74
C GLY A 116 24.90 28.04 3.30
N VAL A 117 23.64 28.24 2.90
CA VAL A 117 22.52 27.35 3.23
C VAL A 117 22.73 25.97 2.61
N ASN A 118 23.10 25.91 1.32
CA ASN A 118 23.39 24.64 0.65
C ASN A 118 24.53 23.89 1.33
N SER A 119 25.62 24.57 1.70
CA SER A 119 26.74 23.95 2.41
C SER A 119 26.35 23.42 3.78
N LYS A 120 25.50 24.14 4.52
CA LYS A 120 24.96 23.67 5.81
C LYS A 120 24.02 22.48 5.60
N LEU A 121 23.21 22.50 4.55
CA LEU A 121 22.33 21.40 4.18
C LEU A 121 23.15 20.15 3.82
N ASP A 122 24.21 20.29 3.02
CA ASP A 122 25.14 19.21 2.68
C ASP A 122 25.81 18.65 3.93
N GLY A 123 26.20 19.51 4.87
CA GLY A 123 26.74 19.10 6.16
C GLY A 123 25.74 18.31 7.00
N ILE A 124 24.47 18.74 7.04
CA ILE A 124 23.39 18.02 7.73
C ILE A 124 23.15 16.65 7.07
N VAL A 125 23.06 16.61 5.74
CA VAL A 125 22.86 15.37 4.97
C VAL A 125 24.02 14.40 5.19
N SER A 126 25.26 14.88 5.18
CA SER A 126 26.46 14.06 5.39
C SER A 126 26.58 13.54 6.83
N ALA A 127 26.05 14.27 7.80
CA ALA A 127 26.07 13.88 9.21
C ALA A 127 24.90 12.94 9.59
N GLN A 128 23.90 12.75 8.72
CA GLN A 128 22.80 11.85 9.02
C GLN A 128 23.31 10.41 9.15
N PRO A 129 22.88 9.67 10.18
CA PRO A 129 23.22 8.26 10.29
C PRO A 129 22.63 7.50 9.11
N ALA A 130 23.37 6.51 8.61
CA ALA A 130 22.87 5.62 7.57
C ALA A 130 21.50 5.04 7.98
N PHE A 131 20.54 5.06 7.06
CA PHE A 131 19.20 4.55 7.30
C PHE A 131 19.26 3.10 7.80
N LYS A 132 18.46 2.83 8.84
CA LYS A 132 18.27 1.49 9.39
C LYS A 132 16.78 1.23 9.47
N VAL A 133 16.36 0.04 9.04
CA VAL A 133 14.97 -0.39 9.16
C VAL A 133 14.60 -0.49 10.63
N SER A 134 13.60 0.29 11.05
CA SER A 134 13.13 0.29 12.44
C SER A 134 12.49 -1.07 12.79
N PRO A 135 12.49 -1.48 14.07
CA PRO A 135 11.79 -2.69 14.50
C PRO A 135 10.28 -2.67 14.19
N ALA A 136 9.66 -1.49 14.19
CA ALA A 136 8.25 -1.34 13.86
C ALA A 136 7.99 -1.48 12.35
N LEU A 137 8.84 -0.89 11.48
CA LEU A 137 8.78 -1.14 10.03
C LEU A 137 8.99 -2.62 9.72
N GLU A 138 9.95 -3.29 10.38
CA GLU A 138 10.15 -4.74 10.23
C GLU A 138 8.89 -5.55 10.60
N LYS A 139 8.24 -5.22 11.72
CA LYS A 139 6.99 -5.87 12.14
C LYS A 139 5.88 -5.68 11.10
N ASN A 140 5.71 -4.45 10.60
CA ASN A 140 4.70 -4.12 9.60
C ASN A 140 4.98 -4.81 8.25
N LEU A 141 6.25 -4.83 7.79
CA LEU A 141 6.65 -5.56 6.58
C LEU A 141 6.32 -7.06 6.69
N ARG A 142 6.55 -7.67 7.86
CA ARG A 142 6.20 -9.08 8.09
C ARG A 142 4.68 -9.31 8.02
N GLN A 143 3.88 -8.47 8.67
CA GLN A 143 2.41 -8.59 8.67
C GLN A 143 1.84 -8.39 7.27
N LEU A 144 2.27 -7.35 6.57
CA LEU A 144 1.87 -7.08 5.20
C LEU A 144 2.32 -8.17 4.23
N ALA A 145 3.53 -8.72 4.39
CA ALA A 145 3.99 -9.83 3.58
C ALA A 145 3.09 -11.07 3.75
N HIS A 146 2.66 -11.38 4.98
CA HIS A 146 1.65 -12.42 5.19
C HIS A 146 0.33 -12.06 4.52
N GLY A 147 -0.22 -10.86 4.76
CA GLY A 147 -1.48 -10.38 4.16
C GLY A 147 -1.51 -10.46 2.63
N VAL A 148 -0.44 -9.99 1.99
CA VAL A 148 -0.28 -10.07 0.53
C VAL A 148 -0.20 -11.52 0.07
N THR A 149 0.51 -12.39 0.80
CA THR A 149 0.64 -13.82 0.44
C THR A 149 -0.66 -14.61 0.67
N ILE A 150 -1.59 -14.15 1.51
CA ILE A 150 -2.90 -14.81 1.68
C ILE A 150 -4.01 -14.20 0.81
N SER A 151 -3.79 -13.01 0.23
CA SER A 151 -4.78 -12.37 -0.63
C SER A 151 -5.25 -13.30 -1.76
N SER A 152 -6.57 -13.41 -1.90
CA SER A 152 -7.21 -14.19 -2.96
C SER A 152 -7.02 -13.55 -4.34
N LYS A 153 -6.81 -12.22 -4.37
CA LYS A 153 -6.60 -11.41 -5.57
C LYS A 153 -5.19 -11.53 -6.14
N LEU A 154 -4.21 -12.02 -5.37
CA LEU A 154 -2.83 -12.11 -5.82
C LEU A 154 -2.69 -13.01 -7.06
N SER A 155 -2.03 -12.48 -8.09
CA SER A 155 -1.93 -13.18 -9.37
C SER A 155 -0.85 -14.29 -9.36
N SER A 156 0.27 -14.01 -8.72
CA SER A 156 1.46 -14.85 -8.63
C SER A 156 2.13 -14.66 -7.26
N TYR A 157 2.60 -15.76 -6.65
CA TYR A 157 3.32 -15.77 -5.38
C TYR A 157 4.83 -15.56 -5.54
N LYS A 158 5.39 -15.84 -6.72
CA LYS A 158 6.78 -15.52 -7.06
C LYS A 158 6.87 -14.31 -7.99
N GLY A 159 8.10 -13.80 -8.09
CA GLY A 159 8.45 -12.69 -8.96
C GLY A 159 8.20 -11.31 -8.34
N GLU A 160 8.16 -10.33 -9.21
CA GLU A 160 8.11 -8.91 -8.83
C GLU A 160 6.73 -8.49 -8.33
N LEU A 161 5.66 -9.16 -8.75
CA LEU A 161 4.28 -8.71 -8.50
C LEU A 161 3.93 -8.62 -7.01
N ALA A 162 4.15 -9.69 -6.24
CA ALA A 162 3.89 -9.68 -4.79
C ALA A 162 4.73 -8.61 -4.07
N LYS A 163 5.99 -8.42 -4.51
CA LYS A 163 6.89 -7.39 -3.97
C LYS A 163 6.40 -5.99 -4.33
N LYS A 164 5.94 -5.77 -5.56
CA LYS A 164 5.36 -4.51 -6.04
C LYS A 164 4.15 -4.13 -5.19
N HIS A 165 3.19 -5.03 -4.98
CA HIS A 165 2.02 -4.77 -4.14
C HIS A 165 2.40 -4.44 -2.69
N LEU A 166 3.28 -5.24 -2.08
CA LEU A 166 3.78 -4.99 -0.73
C LEU A 166 4.43 -3.59 -0.62
N LEU A 167 5.31 -3.23 -1.56
CA LEU A 167 5.98 -1.93 -1.58
C LEU A 167 5.01 -0.77 -1.85
N ASN A 168 3.97 -0.99 -2.66
CA ASN A 168 2.93 0.01 -2.90
C ASN A 168 2.14 0.29 -1.61
N ILE A 169 1.79 -0.74 -0.83
CA ILE A 169 1.12 -0.57 0.48
C ILE A 169 2.05 0.17 1.44
N VAL A 170 3.31 -0.24 1.53
CA VAL A 170 4.32 0.39 2.41
C VAL A 170 4.51 1.87 2.05
N ARG A 171 4.58 2.23 0.76
CA ARG A 171 4.67 3.63 0.31
C ARG A 171 3.44 4.46 0.71
N LYS A 172 2.24 3.90 0.56
CA LYS A 172 0.98 4.59 0.92
C LYS A 172 0.87 4.80 2.43
N SER A 173 1.21 3.79 3.23
CA SER A 173 1.05 3.84 4.68
C SER A 173 2.19 4.54 5.42
N ARG A 174 3.36 4.73 4.79
CA ARG A 174 4.51 5.48 5.34
C ARG A 174 4.99 5.02 6.73
N PHE A 175 4.86 3.74 7.05
CA PHE A 175 5.26 3.18 8.36
C PHE A 175 6.73 3.46 8.69
N ASP A 176 7.02 4.37 9.61
CA ASP A 176 8.38 4.78 10.02
C ASP A 176 9.33 5.11 8.85
N LEU A 177 8.80 5.53 7.71
CA LEU A 177 9.62 5.86 6.55
C LEU A 177 10.00 7.34 6.56
N PRO A 178 11.29 7.69 6.45
CA PRO A 178 11.71 9.07 6.24
C PRO A 178 11.07 9.67 4.99
N PRO A 179 10.70 10.96 5.00
CA PRO A 179 10.19 11.64 3.81
C PRO A 179 11.19 11.54 2.65
N GLY A 180 10.72 11.10 1.49
CA GLY A 180 11.53 11.04 0.26
C GLY A 180 12.57 9.92 0.22
N ILE A 181 12.51 8.93 1.12
CA ILE A 181 13.43 7.76 1.10
C ILE A 181 13.46 7.05 -0.25
N GLU A 182 12.35 7.07 -1.01
CA GLU A 182 12.26 6.46 -2.33
C GLU A 182 13.21 7.09 -3.36
N ASN A 183 13.63 8.34 -3.14
CA ASN A 183 14.57 9.06 -3.98
C ASN A 183 16.03 8.75 -3.63
N ILE A 184 16.27 7.99 -2.57
CA ILE A 184 17.60 7.56 -2.12
C ILE A 184 17.75 6.07 -2.44
N PRO A 185 18.39 5.70 -3.58
CA PRO A 185 18.37 4.32 -4.07
C PRO A 185 18.96 3.29 -3.11
N SER A 186 19.98 3.66 -2.32
CA SER A 186 20.59 2.78 -1.31
C SER A 186 19.61 2.41 -0.21
N ASP A 187 18.91 3.42 0.33
CA ASP A 187 18.07 3.28 1.52
C ASP A 187 16.75 2.61 1.14
N TRP A 188 16.18 3.01 -0.01
CA TRP A 188 15.02 2.32 -0.56
C TRP A 188 15.37 0.88 -0.97
N GLY A 189 16.58 0.64 -1.47
CA GLY A 189 17.10 -0.70 -1.73
C GLY A 189 17.10 -1.60 -0.50
N LEU A 190 17.39 -1.04 0.69
CA LEU A 190 17.30 -1.77 1.95
C LEU A 190 15.85 -2.16 2.27
N VAL A 191 14.88 -1.24 2.12
CA VAL A 191 13.46 -1.52 2.33
C VAL A 191 12.97 -2.63 1.38
N LYS A 192 13.32 -2.53 0.08
CA LYS A 192 12.98 -3.56 -0.93
C LYS A 192 13.52 -4.94 -0.53
N SER A 193 14.78 -5.00 -0.11
CA SER A 193 15.44 -6.24 0.30
C SER A 193 14.76 -6.88 1.52
N ARG A 194 14.33 -6.07 2.49
CA ARG A 194 13.60 -6.57 3.67
C ARG A 194 12.17 -7.01 3.34
N ALA A 195 11.48 -6.30 2.46
CA ALA A 195 10.18 -6.71 1.94
C ALA A 195 10.25 -8.08 1.24
N GLU A 196 11.24 -8.27 0.37
CA GLU A 196 11.49 -9.53 -0.33
C GLU A 196 11.85 -10.69 0.62
N TYR A 197 12.67 -10.40 1.64
CA TYR A 197 12.97 -11.34 2.71
C TYR A 197 11.68 -11.83 3.40
N HIS A 198 10.80 -10.91 3.83
CA HIS A 198 9.57 -11.30 4.52
C HIS A 198 8.57 -12.05 3.62
N LEU A 199 8.46 -11.72 2.33
CA LEU A 199 7.67 -12.53 1.37
C LEU A 199 8.22 -13.95 1.25
N THR A 200 9.55 -14.11 1.26
CA THR A 200 10.18 -15.43 1.24
C THR A 200 9.91 -16.21 2.53
N GLN A 201 9.97 -15.54 3.70
CA GLN A 201 9.64 -16.17 4.99
C GLN A 201 8.16 -16.56 5.08
N ALA A 202 7.24 -15.71 4.61
CA ALA A 202 5.81 -16.01 4.56
C ALA A 202 5.53 -17.30 3.77
N ARG A 203 6.08 -17.38 2.55
CA ARG A 203 5.99 -18.58 1.70
C ARG A 203 6.59 -19.82 2.38
N ALA A 204 7.79 -19.71 2.97
CA ALA A 204 8.40 -20.84 3.67
C ALA A 204 7.52 -21.34 4.83
N THR A 205 6.91 -20.42 5.59
CA THR A 205 5.99 -20.71 6.68
C THR A 205 4.72 -21.41 6.17
N PHE A 206 4.10 -20.91 5.10
CA PHE A 206 2.88 -21.50 4.55
C PHE A 206 3.14 -22.91 4.02
N LYS A 207 4.27 -23.14 3.34
CA LYS A 207 4.66 -24.49 2.88
C LYS A 207 4.80 -25.47 4.07
N LYS A 208 5.33 -25.00 5.22
CA LYS A 208 5.39 -25.81 6.46
C LYS A 208 4.00 -26.11 7.00
N PHE A 209 3.08 -25.15 7.00
CA PHE A 209 1.69 -25.38 7.42
C PHE A 209 0.98 -26.39 6.53
N LEU A 210 1.13 -26.29 5.20
CA LEU A 210 0.56 -27.25 4.26
C LEU A 210 1.09 -28.66 4.52
N LYS A 211 2.41 -28.81 4.65
CA LYS A 211 3.05 -30.09 4.98
C LYS A 211 2.54 -30.69 6.29
N ALA A 212 2.44 -29.88 7.34
CA ALA A 212 1.96 -30.31 8.65
C ALA A 212 0.46 -30.65 8.65
N SER A 213 -0.33 -30.07 7.73
CA SER A 213 -1.76 -30.33 7.63
C SER A 213 -2.11 -31.69 7.03
N MET A 214 -1.15 -32.35 6.37
CA MET A 214 -1.29 -33.64 5.71
C MET A 214 -0.25 -34.64 6.23
N PRO A 215 -0.33 -35.08 7.50
CA PRO A 215 0.51 -36.16 7.99
C PRO A 215 0.37 -37.41 7.11
N ARG A 216 1.43 -38.21 7.01
CA ARG A 216 1.35 -39.48 6.27
C ARG A 216 0.35 -40.41 6.99
N GLY A 217 -0.63 -40.94 6.26
CA GLY A 217 -1.57 -41.92 6.80
C GLY A 217 -3.01 -41.68 6.34
N ASP A 218 -3.95 -41.93 7.26
CA ASP A 218 -5.38 -41.81 7.01
C ASP A 218 -5.79 -40.34 6.76
N PRO A 219 -6.47 -40.02 5.64
CA PRO A 219 -6.96 -38.68 5.39
C PRO A 219 -7.88 -38.09 6.47
N LYS A 220 -8.50 -38.94 7.31
CA LYS A 220 -9.26 -38.51 8.49
C LYS A 220 -8.39 -37.82 9.55
N SER A 221 -7.09 -38.10 9.57
CA SER A 221 -6.12 -37.45 10.48
C SER A 221 -5.62 -36.10 9.96
N HIS A 222 -5.95 -35.74 8.72
CA HIS A 222 -5.57 -34.44 8.15
C HIS A 222 -6.28 -33.30 8.89
N THR A 223 -5.60 -32.16 9.01
CA THR A 223 -6.21 -30.94 9.57
C THR A 223 -7.30 -30.45 8.61
N ASN A 224 -8.49 -30.09 9.11
CA ASN A 224 -9.51 -29.51 8.24
C ASN A 224 -9.11 -28.12 7.73
N ILE A 225 -9.75 -27.64 6.66
CA ILE A 225 -9.33 -26.40 5.98
C ILE A 225 -9.49 -25.16 6.86
N PHE A 226 -10.46 -25.14 7.77
CA PHE A 226 -10.72 -24.00 8.64
C PHE A 226 -9.63 -23.86 9.69
N ALA A 227 -9.27 -24.95 10.37
CA ALA A 227 -8.16 -24.99 11.32
C ALA A 227 -6.81 -24.71 10.64
N LEU A 228 -6.64 -25.13 9.39
CA LEU A 228 -5.47 -24.75 8.59
C LEU A 228 -5.49 -23.24 8.28
N GLY A 229 -6.63 -22.70 7.88
CA GLY A 229 -6.83 -21.26 7.64
C GLY A 229 -6.52 -20.41 8.86
N GLN A 230 -6.93 -20.83 10.05
CA GLN A 230 -6.60 -20.16 11.31
C GLN A 230 -5.08 -20.07 11.54
N ARG A 231 -4.30 -21.06 11.09
CA ARG A 231 -2.83 -21.00 11.17
C ARG A 231 -2.24 -20.01 10.18
N PHE A 232 -2.84 -19.86 8.99
CA PHE A 232 -2.40 -18.88 7.99
C PHE A 232 -2.58 -17.44 8.48
N VAL A 233 -3.68 -17.16 9.21
CA VAL A 233 -4.01 -15.80 9.66
C VAL A 233 -3.53 -15.46 11.08
N LYS A 234 -2.95 -16.41 11.82
CA LYS A 234 -2.61 -16.26 13.25
C LYS A 234 -1.80 -15.00 13.60
N ASP A 235 -0.89 -14.60 12.71
CA ASP A 235 0.01 -13.45 12.91
C ASP A 235 -0.41 -12.21 12.09
N THR A 236 -1.67 -12.16 11.68
CA THR A 236 -2.27 -11.10 10.86
C THR A 236 -3.55 -10.58 11.49
N GLU A 237 -4.02 -9.43 11.02
CA GLU A 237 -5.34 -8.89 11.39
C GLU A 237 -6.44 -9.45 10.48
N THR A 238 -6.09 -10.32 9.53
CA THR A 238 -7.01 -10.87 8.52
C THR A 238 -8.04 -11.83 9.13
N VAL A 239 -9.30 -11.57 8.82
CA VAL A 239 -10.40 -12.49 9.11
C VAL A 239 -10.43 -13.63 8.10
N LEU A 240 -10.61 -14.86 8.59
CA LEU A 240 -10.70 -16.05 7.74
C LEU A 240 -12.04 -16.10 7.00
N THR A 241 -12.00 -15.96 5.67
CA THR A 241 -13.19 -16.05 4.80
C THR A 241 -13.26 -17.37 4.03
N VAL A 242 -14.39 -17.61 3.36
CA VAL A 242 -14.60 -18.77 2.47
C VAL A 242 -13.64 -18.71 1.28
N GLU A 243 -13.43 -17.54 0.69
CA GLU A 243 -12.50 -17.31 -0.42
C GLU A 243 -11.07 -17.64 -0.03
N LEU A 244 -10.65 -17.23 1.17
CA LEU A 244 -9.33 -17.56 1.70
C LEU A 244 -9.19 -19.08 1.92
N CYS A 245 -10.20 -19.73 2.50
CA CYS A 245 -10.20 -21.19 2.65
C CYS A 245 -10.09 -21.90 1.29
N ALA A 246 -10.83 -21.43 0.28
CA ALA A 246 -10.78 -21.97 -1.07
C ALA A 246 -9.40 -21.79 -1.73
N ARG A 247 -8.75 -20.66 -1.48
CA ARG A 247 -7.38 -20.41 -1.95
C ARG A 247 -6.38 -21.35 -1.28
N ILE A 248 -6.49 -21.55 0.04
CA ILE A 248 -5.65 -22.48 0.80
C ILE A 248 -5.89 -23.94 0.36
N ALA A 249 -7.14 -24.31 0.03
CA ALA A 249 -7.47 -25.62 -0.49
C ALA A 249 -6.73 -25.90 -1.82
N LEU A 250 -6.74 -24.93 -2.75
CA LEU A 250 -5.95 -25.02 -3.98
C LEU A 250 -4.44 -25.16 -3.68
N MET A 251 -3.90 -24.37 -2.74
CA MET A 251 -2.49 -24.49 -2.34
C MET A 251 -2.17 -25.89 -1.80
N ARG A 252 -3.05 -26.43 -0.94
CA ARG A 252 -2.86 -27.74 -0.32
C ARG A 252 -2.87 -28.85 -1.36
N GLN A 253 -3.82 -28.78 -2.29
CA GLN A 253 -3.89 -29.70 -3.41
C GLN A 253 -2.63 -29.62 -4.29
N GLN A 254 -2.18 -28.41 -4.61
CA GLN A 254 -0.96 -28.22 -5.39
C GLN A 254 0.28 -28.75 -4.65
N TYR A 255 0.32 -28.63 -3.33
CA TYR A 255 1.41 -29.16 -2.51
C TYR A 255 1.43 -30.69 -2.47
N LYS A 256 0.25 -31.33 -2.45
CA LYS A 256 0.11 -32.79 -2.58
C LYS A 256 0.72 -33.30 -3.88
N LEU A 257 0.55 -32.56 -4.98
CA LEU A 257 1.09 -32.89 -6.30
C LEU A 257 2.60 -32.58 -6.41
N PHE A 258 3.02 -31.43 -5.88
CA PHE A 258 4.38 -30.89 -6.00
C PHE A 258 4.91 -30.39 -4.65
N PRO A 259 5.34 -31.28 -3.72
CA PRO A 259 5.81 -30.87 -2.39
C PRO A 259 7.24 -30.28 -2.39
N GLY A 260 7.94 -30.38 -3.53
CA GLY A 260 9.32 -30.00 -3.75
C GLY A 260 9.55 -28.49 -3.89
N ASP A 261 10.74 -28.10 -4.31
CA ASP A 261 11.15 -26.69 -4.39
C ASP A 261 10.43 -25.90 -5.49
N ASP A 262 9.91 -26.60 -6.50
CA ASP A 262 9.10 -26.06 -7.59
C ASP A 262 7.63 -25.81 -7.21
N PHE A 263 7.22 -26.12 -5.97
CA PHE A 263 5.84 -25.94 -5.48
C PHE A 263 5.23 -24.58 -5.87
N TRP A 264 5.95 -23.50 -5.59
CA TRP A 264 5.47 -22.13 -5.83
C TRP A 264 5.37 -21.82 -7.32
N ASP A 265 6.34 -22.26 -8.13
CA ASP A 265 6.29 -22.09 -9.59
C ASP A 265 5.11 -22.85 -10.20
N LYS A 266 4.83 -24.06 -9.70
CA LYS A 266 3.70 -24.88 -10.13
C LYS A 266 2.36 -24.30 -9.68
N LEU A 267 2.30 -23.69 -8.49
CA LEU A 267 1.11 -22.98 -8.03
C LEU A 267 0.84 -21.74 -8.90
N ASP A 268 1.87 -20.96 -9.24
CA ASP A 268 1.71 -19.79 -10.10
C ASP A 268 1.27 -20.18 -11.52
N GLN A 269 1.82 -21.27 -12.07
CA GLN A 269 1.35 -21.86 -13.33
C GLN A 269 -0.12 -22.29 -13.25
N ARG A 270 -0.53 -22.94 -12.15
CA ARG A 270 -1.92 -23.35 -11.92
C ARG A 270 -2.86 -22.15 -11.88
N LEU A 271 -2.48 -21.07 -11.20
CA LEU A 271 -3.27 -19.84 -11.13
C LEU A 271 -3.40 -19.15 -12.50
N ALA A 272 -2.30 -19.04 -13.24
CA ALA A 272 -2.30 -18.49 -14.59
C ALA A 272 -3.22 -19.32 -15.52
N TRP A 273 -3.15 -20.65 -15.43
CA TRP A 273 -4.01 -21.55 -16.19
C TRP A 273 -5.50 -21.38 -15.83
N ILE A 274 -5.86 -21.25 -14.54
CA ILE A 274 -7.24 -20.99 -14.12
C ILE A 274 -7.76 -19.68 -14.74
N ARG A 275 -7.00 -18.59 -14.65
CA ARG A 275 -7.41 -17.28 -15.22
C ARG A 275 -7.58 -17.34 -16.73
N LYS A 276 -6.60 -17.93 -17.43
CA LYS A 276 -6.64 -18.08 -18.89
C LYS A 276 -7.86 -18.90 -19.33
N THR A 277 -8.13 -20.01 -18.66
CA THR A 277 -9.26 -20.89 -18.97
C THR A 277 -10.61 -20.23 -18.66
N ALA A 278 -10.67 -19.44 -17.58
CA ALA A 278 -11.83 -18.63 -17.25
C ALA A 278 -12.05 -17.44 -18.20
N GLY A 279 -11.09 -17.11 -19.08
CA GLY A 279 -11.13 -15.87 -19.86
C GLY A 279 -11.14 -14.63 -18.96
N TYR A 280 -10.44 -14.69 -17.82
CA TYR A 280 -10.37 -13.64 -16.80
C TYR A 280 -11.72 -13.25 -16.16
N ASP A 281 -12.76 -14.07 -16.34
CA ASP A 281 -14.06 -13.88 -15.68
C ASP A 281 -14.00 -14.27 -14.20
N GLU A 282 -14.24 -13.30 -13.30
CA GLU A 282 -14.17 -13.50 -11.85
C GLU A 282 -15.14 -14.57 -11.33
N ASN A 283 -16.33 -14.71 -11.94
CA ASN A 283 -17.30 -15.72 -11.52
C ASN A 283 -16.81 -17.12 -11.86
N LYS A 284 -16.23 -17.31 -13.05
CA LYS A 284 -15.64 -18.60 -13.46
C LYS A 284 -14.43 -18.94 -12.59
N ILE A 285 -13.56 -17.97 -12.31
CA ILE A 285 -12.42 -18.15 -11.39
C ILE A 285 -12.94 -18.58 -10.00
N SER A 286 -13.97 -17.90 -9.47
CA SER A 286 -14.60 -18.26 -8.19
C SER A 286 -15.14 -19.70 -8.18
N LYS A 287 -15.74 -20.18 -9.28
CA LYS A 287 -16.18 -21.58 -9.41
C LYS A 287 -15.04 -22.58 -9.29
N ALA A 288 -13.89 -22.31 -9.92
CA ALA A 288 -12.71 -23.18 -9.79
C ALA A 288 -12.22 -23.29 -8.33
N PHE A 289 -12.16 -22.16 -7.62
CA PHE A 289 -11.80 -22.15 -6.20
C PHE A 289 -12.84 -22.87 -5.32
N LYS A 290 -14.13 -22.68 -5.58
CA LYS A 290 -15.20 -23.40 -4.87
C LYS A 290 -15.10 -24.91 -5.06
N LEU A 291 -14.75 -25.36 -6.28
CA LEU A 291 -14.52 -26.78 -6.54
C LEU A 291 -13.30 -27.28 -5.76
N ALA A 292 -12.18 -26.55 -5.76
CA ALA A 292 -11.00 -26.92 -4.98
C ALA A 292 -11.32 -27.03 -3.49
N LEU A 293 -12.13 -26.12 -2.94
CA LEU A 293 -12.60 -26.20 -1.56
C LEU A 293 -13.49 -27.42 -1.32
N ALA A 294 -14.42 -27.72 -2.23
CA ALA A 294 -15.32 -28.87 -2.09
C ALA A 294 -14.54 -30.20 -2.10
N ASP A 295 -13.59 -30.34 -3.03
CA ASP A 295 -12.69 -31.51 -3.11
C ASP A 295 -11.85 -31.64 -1.85
N ASP A 296 -11.30 -30.53 -1.36
CA ASP A 296 -10.51 -30.49 -0.14
C ASP A 296 -11.30 -30.91 1.11
N ARG A 297 -12.58 -30.52 1.21
CA ARG A 297 -13.49 -30.97 2.29
C ARG A 297 -13.81 -32.46 2.20
N ALA A 298 -13.87 -33.01 1.00
CA ALA A 298 -14.09 -34.45 0.79
C ALA A 298 -12.83 -35.26 1.13
N ASP A 299 -11.65 -34.73 0.84
CA ASP A 299 -10.37 -35.42 1.00
C ASP A 299 -9.77 -35.29 2.42
N HIS A 300 -10.13 -34.26 3.20
CA HIS A 300 -9.42 -33.92 4.44
C HIS A 300 -10.36 -33.57 5.60
N GLY A 301 -10.07 -34.09 6.80
CA GLY A 301 -10.76 -33.67 8.03
C GLY A 301 -12.24 -34.07 8.07
N ILE A 302 -12.60 -35.18 7.43
CA ILE A 302 -13.96 -35.70 7.22
C ILE A 302 -14.76 -35.85 8.53
N THR A 303 -14.09 -35.98 9.67
CA THR A 303 -14.72 -36.23 10.98
C THR A 303 -15.04 -34.97 11.79
N SER A 304 -14.59 -33.78 11.35
CA SER A 304 -14.89 -32.54 12.06
C SER A 304 -16.07 -31.82 11.44
N ASP A 305 -17.17 -31.70 12.17
CA ASP A 305 -18.24 -30.78 11.82
C ASP A 305 -17.72 -29.36 12.05
N TYR A 306 -17.39 -28.65 10.97
CA TYR A 306 -17.08 -27.22 11.03
C TYR A 306 -17.87 -26.46 9.98
N THR A 307 -18.31 -25.27 10.38
CA THR A 307 -18.95 -24.30 9.50
C THR A 307 -17.95 -23.21 9.17
N LEU A 308 -17.89 -22.86 7.88
CA LEU A 308 -17.18 -21.65 7.48
C LEU A 308 -18.12 -20.46 7.71
N PRO A 309 -17.63 -19.32 8.18
CA PRO A 309 -18.45 -18.13 8.31
C PRO A 309 -18.78 -17.61 6.90
N GLU A 310 -20.00 -17.90 6.42
CA GLU A 310 -20.48 -17.49 5.08
C GLU A 310 -20.59 -15.96 4.96
N ASP A 311 -20.89 -15.28 6.08
CA ASP A 311 -21.05 -13.83 6.17
C ASP A 311 -19.80 -13.13 6.74
N ALA A 312 -18.63 -13.77 6.71
CA ALA A 312 -17.39 -13.11 7.12
C ALA A 312 -17.10 -11.93 6.19
N VAL A 313 -17.39 -10.72 6.66
CA VAL A 313 -17.02 -9.48 6.00
C VAL A 313 -15.50 -9.37 6.05
N ILE A 314 -14.87 -9.17 4.87
CA ILE A 314 -13.45 -8.86 4.76
C ILE A 314 -13.19 -7.64 5.64
N ASP A 315 -12.27 -7.77 6.60
CA ASP A 315 -11.94 -6.67 7.49
C ASP A 315 -11.31 -5.50 6.70
N ALA A 316 -11.34 -4.30 7.29
CA ALA A 316 -10.85 -3.10 6.65
C ALA A 316 -9.34 -3.17 6.30
N TRP A 317 -8.56 -3.95 7.05
CA TRP A 317 -7.14 -4.11 6.83
C TRP A 317 -6.88 -4.94 5.56
N GLN A 318 -7.49 -6.11 5.46
CA GLN A 318 -7.37 -6.98 4.29
C GLN A 318 -8.00 -6.33 3.05
N ALA A 319 -9.11 -5.60 3.20
CA ALA A 319 -9.71 -4.82 2.11
C ALA A 319 -8.73 -3.77 1.56
N SER A 320 -7.92 -3.13 2.42
CA SER A 320 -6.87 -2.19 2.01
C SER A 320 -5.73 -2.87 1.24
N VAL A 321 -5.34 -4.07 1.69
CA VAL A 321 -4.36 -4.91 0.98
C VAL A 321 -4.88 -5.28 -0.41
N ASP A 322 -6.11 -5.81 -0.49
CA ASP A 322 -6.73 -6.27 -1.74
C ASP A 322 -6.95 -5.11 -2.71
N THR A 323 -7.41 -3.95 -2.22
CA THR A 323 -7.55 -2.73 -3.03
C THR A 323 -6.21 -2.29 -3.65
N SER A 324 -5.10 -2.49 -2.93
CA SER A 324 -3.76 -2.16 -3.45
C SER A 324 -3.22 -3.19 -4.45
N ILE A 325 -3.84 -4.37 -4.54
CA ILE A 325 -3.54 -5.40 -5.53
C ILE A 325 -4.32 -5.14 -6.83
N ASP A 326 -5.60 -4.77 -6.72
CA ASP A 326 -6.49 -4.59 -7.88
C ASP A 326 -6.12 -3.40 -8.78
N THR A 327 -5.37 -2.40 -8.30
CA THR A 327 -5.02 -1.19 -9.07
C THR A 327 -4.10 -1.42 -10.28
N ASP A 328 -3.53 -2.61 -10.44
CA ASP A 328 -2.51 -2.87 -11.47
C ASP A 328 -3.06 -3.34 -12.83
N GLY A 329 -4.36 -3.63 -12.95
CA GLY A 329 -4.96 -4.05 -14.23
C GLY A 329 -4.45 -5.40 -14.75
N PRO A 330 -5.09 -5.99 -15.77
CA PRO A 330 -4.77 -7.32 -16.27
C PRO A 330 -3.44 -7.41 -17.05
N ASP A 331 -2.83 -6.28 -17.40
CA ASP A 331 -1.65 -6.18 -18.27
C ASP A 331 -0.33 -5.86 -17.52
N ALA A 332 -0.34 -5.83 -16.18
CA ALA A 332 0.84 -5.61 -15.34
C ALA A 332 1.43 -6.89 -14.74
#